data_AF-A0A420SNE1-F1
#
_entry.id   AF-A0A420SNE1-F1
#
_cell.length_a   1.000
_cell.length_b   1.000
_cell.length_c   1.000
_cell.angle_alpha   90.00
_cell.angle_beta   90.00
_cell.angle_gamma   90.00
#
_symmetry.space_group_name_H-M   'P 1'
#
loop_
_entity.id
_entity.type
_entity.pdbx_description
1 polymer ?
#
loop_
_entity_poly.entity_id
_entity_poly.type
_entity_poly.pdbx_seq_one_letter_code
_entity_poly.pdbx_strand_id
1 'polypeptide(L)'
;MSTTLKSHNIPLSLPDGLSEEQLASFKPFTKWVDTLTNSLRLQSDESHPFHKDPYALRSVTIQSYDLFGAKRVGFIKLTATVSNDSGETLPAAALLRGPSVAMLFMLIPSDAPPSSPERYVVLTVQPRVPAGSLSFTELPAGMVDDAGSFAGAAAQEIKEELGVTIKEEELTNLSELATAKDTEDIAKGMFPSAGGCDEYITIFSYEMRIEREKIKDLRRKLAGSNSPRTSRTWESAERLTRPKTADIDGVGIVAILPLPTGPELILQKQYRPPINAVTIEVPAGLIDEGETPEECAIRELREETGYVGVATETSPMMFNDPGFCNTNLKMVHVSVDMDLPENKDLKPELEEGEFIEVFTVKLTDLWGMCETWEKEGCAIDARVGTLAEGILLAQRFKL
;
A
#
# COMPACT_ATOMS: atom_id res chain seq x y z
N MET A 1 15.29 25.33 12.74
CA MET A 1 14.75 26.09 13.89
C MET A 1 14.04 25.14 14.85
N SER A 2 14.29 25.22 16.17
CA SER A 2 13.58 24.41 17.18
C SER A 2 12.39 25.19 17.74
N THR A 3 11.23 24.56 17.78
CA THR A 3 9.97 25.10 18.30
C THR A 3 9.16 23.99 18.99
N THR A 4 7.90 24.24 19.29
CA THR A 4 6.97 23.28 19.88
C THR A 4 5.67 23.27 19.08
N LEU A 5 5.24 22.07 18.66
CA LEU A 5 3.92 21.88 18.09
C LEU A 5 2.87 22.11 19.18
N LYS A 6 2.24 23.29 19.14
CA LYS A 6 1.39 23.78 20.24
C LYS A 6 0.16 22.92 20.52
N SER A 7 -0.39 22.24 19.51
CA SER A 7 -1.58 21.38 19.66
C SER A 7 -1.34 20.20 20.60
N HIS A 8 -0.12 19.66 20.61
CA HIS A 8 0.22 18.43 21.36
C HIS A 8 1.38 18.60 22.34
N ASN A 9 1.95 19.80 22.43
CA ASN A 9 3.13 20.11 23.25
C ASN A 9 4.36 19.23 22.91
N ILE A 10 4.61 19.02 21.63
CA ILE A 10 5.68 18.14 21.13
C ILE A 10 6.84 18.99 20.56
N PRO A 11 8.09 18.76 20.96
CA PRO A 11 9.26 19.36 20.35
C PRO A 11 9.27 19.18 18.82
N LEU A 12 9.47 20.28 18.09
CA LEU A 12 9.41 20.31 16.63
C LEU A 12 10.65 21.02 16.07
N SER A 13 11.35 20.37 15.13
CA SER A 13 12.46 20.95 14.39
C SER A 13 12.06 21.18 12.92
N LEU A 14 12.28 22.40 12.43
CA LEU A 14 11.97 22.82 11.06
C LEU A 14 13.25 23.11 10.26
N PRO A 15 13.32 22.76 8.97
CA PRO A 15 14.39 23.19 8.08
C PRO A 15 14.26 24.69 7.78
N ASP A 16 15.33 25.29 7.27
CA ASP A 16 15.30 26.69 6.87
C ASP A 16 14.29 26.91 5.75
N GLY A 17 13.51 27.99 5.84
CA GLY A 17 12.54 28.39 4.83
C GLY A 17 11.11 27.83 5.01
N LEU A 18 10.89 26.87 5.91
CA LEU A 18 9.55 26.39 6.27
C LEU A 18 9.05 27.09 7.54
N SER A 19 7.94 27.83 7.44
CA SER A 19 7.32 28.45 8.62
C SER A 19 6.36 27.50 9.35
N GLU A 20 6.14 27.73 10.64
CA GLU A 20 5.10 27.02 11.41
C GLU A 20 3.70 27.20 10.82
N GLU A 21 3.41 28.37 10.26
CA GLU A 21 2.13 28.66 9.60
C GLU A 21 1.94 27.80 8.35
N GLN A 22 2.99 27.67 7.52
CA GLN A 22 2.96 26.81 6.34
C GLN A 22 2.77 25.34 6.74
N LEU A 23 3.51 24.87 7.75
CA LEU A 23 3.37 23.51 8.25
C LEU A 23 1.98 23.24 8.84
N ALA A 24 1.44 24.16 9.63
CA ALA A 24 0.09 24.04 10.21
C ALA A 24 -1.01 24.10 9.15
N SER A 25 -0.76 24.74 8.00
CA SER A 25 -1.69 24.73 6.85
C SER A 25 -1.64 23.43 6.03
N PHE A 26 -0.60 22.61 6.21
CA PHE A 26 -0.44 21.35 5.50
C PHE A 26 -1.18 20.24 6.24
N LYS A 27 -2.44 20.00 5.83
CA LYS A 27 -3.34 19.02 6.45
C LYS A 27 -2.75 17.61 6.61
N PRO A 28 -1.96 17.06 5.67
CA PRO A 28 -1.33 15.76 5.85
C PRO A 28 -0.50 15.68 7.12
N PHE A 29 0.27 16.73 7.43
CA PHE A 29 1.05 16.80 8.67
C PHE A 29 0.18 16.88 9.92
N THR A 30 -0.81 17.78 9.94
CA THR A 30 -1.67 17.91 11.13
C THR A 30 -2.44 16.63 11.39
N LYS A 31 -2.99 16.00 10.33
CA LYS A 31 -3.71 14.73 10.43
C LYS A 31 -2.81 13.61 10.91
N TRP A 32 -1.60 13.48 10.36
CA TRP A 32 -0.64 12.46 10.79
C TRP A 32 -0.33 12.57 12.29
N VAL A 33 -0.06 13.78 12.81
CA VAL A 33 0.19 13.96 14.25
C VAL A 33 -1.04 13.64 15.08
N ASP A 34 -2.23 14.11 14.67
CA ASP A 34 -3.47 13.90 15.40
C ASP A 34 -3.82 12.40 15.49
N THR A 35 -3.74 11.68 14.37
CA THR A 35 -3.98 10.22 14.31
C THR A 35 -2.97 9.45 15.14
N LEU A 36 -1.66 9.74 15.00
CA LEU A 36 -0.62 9.06 15.79
C LEU A 36 -0.80 9.31 17.29
N THR A 37 -1.12 10.55 17.68
CA THR A 37 -1.33 10.88 19.10
C THR A 37 -2.59 10.18 19.66
N ASN A 38 -3.65 10.05 18.86
CA ASN A 38 -4.82 9.29 19.25
C ASN A 38 -4.51 7.79 19.41
N SER A 39 -3.80 7.19 18.45
CA SER A 39 -3.39 5.78 18.51
C SER A 39 -2.52 5.49 19.74
N LEU A 40 -1.51 6.34 20.00
CA LEU A 40 -0.67 6.22 21.20
C LEU A 40 -1.48 6.30 22.50
N ARG A 41 -2.59 7.05 22.54
CA ARG A 41 -3.46 7.15 23.71
C ARG A 41 -4.21 5.83 23.99
N LEU A 42 -4.47 5.00 22.98
CA LEU A 42 -5.19 3.73 23.15
C LEU A 42 -4.43 2.73 24.02
N GLN A 43 -3.12 2.90 24.17
CA GLN A 43 -2.28 2.13 25.11
C GLN A 43 -2.75 2.23 26.58
N SER A 44 -3.61 3.19 26.92
CA SER A 44 -4.24 3.25 28.25
C SER A 44 -5.17 2.07 28.57
N ASP A 45 -5.64 1.34 27.55
CA ASP A 45 -6.45 0.14 27.71
C ASP A 45 -5.58 -1.05 28.15
N GLU A 46 -5.99 -1.78 29.19
CA GLU A 46 -5.25 -2.94 29.72
C GLU A 46 -5.06 -4.07 28.70
N SER A 47 -5.96 -4.17 27.71
CA SER A 47 -5.88 -5.15 26.64
C SER A 47 -4.94 -4.75 25.50
N HIS A 48 -4.48 -3.50 25.49
CA HIS A 48 -3.61 -3.00 24.42
C HIS A 48 -2.23 -3.68 24.49
N PRO A 49 -1.65 -4.14 23.36
CA PRO A 49 -0.37 -4.86 23.34
C PRO A 49 0.79 -4.13 24.07
N PHE A 50 0.83 -2.81 23.93
CA PHE A 50 1.83 -1.95 24.54
C PHE A 50 1.43 -1.32 25.90
N HIS A 51 0.33 -1.77 26.52
CA HIS A 51 -0.14 -1.21 27.79
C HIS A 51 0.93 -1.24 28.91
N LYS A 52 1.71 -2.32 28.95
CA LYS A 52 2.72 -2.53 30.00
C LYS A 52 3.88 -1.53 29.97
N ASP A 53 4.24 -1.05 28.78
CA ASP A 53 5.32 -0.08 28.59
C ASP A 53 4.99 0.83 27.39
N PRO A 54 4.16 1.86 27.62
CA PRO A 54 3.55 2.62 26.54
C PRO A 54 4.55 3.54 25.83
N TYR A 55 4.42 3.61 24.52
CA TYR A 55 5.16 4.52 23.66
C TYR A 55 4.59 5.94 23.72
N ALA A 56 5.45 6.93 23.53
CA ALA A 56 5.04 8.31 23.33
C ALA A 56 5.84 8.98 22.21
N LEU A 57 5.19 9.90 21.49
CA LEU A 57 5.83 10.77 20.51
C LEU A 57 6.62 11.87 21.25
N ARG A 58 7.96 11.75 21.22
CA ARG A 58 8.88 12.61 21.97
C ARG A 58 9.34 13.84 21.19
N SER A 59 9.48 13.72 19.87
CA SER A 59 9.84 14.85 19.01
C SER A 59 9.52 14.57 17.55
N VAL A 60 9.40 15.63 16.75
CA VAL A 60 9.28 15.58 15.29
C VAL A 60 10.33 16.48 14.66
N THR A 61 11.00 15.99 13.64
CA THR A 61 11.97 16.73 12.83
C THR A 61 11.55 16.67 11.38
N ILE A 62 11.19 17.83 10.82
CA ILE A 62 11.01 17.98 9.38
C ILE A 62 12.39 18.05 8.73
N GLN A 63 12.66 17.12 7.82
CA GLN A 63 13.96 16.99 7.15
C GLN A 63 14.00 17.81 5.86
N SER A 64 12.96 17.72 5.05
CA SER A 64 12.82 18.44 3.79
C SER A 64 11.34 18.67 3.46
N TYR A 65 11.08 19.59 2.53
CA TYR A 65 9.75 19.91 2.07
C TYR A 65 9.81 20.46 0.65
N ASP A 66 8.70 20.30 -0.07
CA ASP A 66 8.50 20.88 -1.40
C ASP A 66 7.39 21.92 -1.37
N LEU A 67 7.55 22.96 -2.19
CA LEU A 67 6.52 23.96 -2.41
C LEU A 67 5.93 23.85 -3.80
N PHE A 68 4.61 23.76 -3.86
CA PHE A 68 3.83 23.94 -5.08
C PHE A 68 3.46 25.41 -5.26
N GLY A 69 4.08 26.03 -6.27
CA GLY A 69 4.01 27.48 -6.43
C GLY A 69 4.81 28.21 -5.36
N ALA A 70 4.41 29.43 -5.02
CA ALA A 70 5.23 30.29 -4.15
C ALA A 70 5.14 29.97 -2.65
N LYS A 71 4.09 29.26 -2.18
CA LYS A 71 3.79 29.16 -0.74
C LYS A 71 3.17 27.86 -0.26
N ARG A 72 2.51 27.08 -1.12
CA ARG A 72 1.76 25.89 -0.71
C ARG A 72 2.71 24.71 -0.52
N VAL A 73 2.72 24.12 0.68
CA VAL A 73 3.47 22.88 0.91
C VAL A 73 2.83 21.75 0.10
N GLY A 74 3.65 21.07 -0.70
CA GLY A 74 3.24 19.91 -1.48
C GLY A 74 3.58 18.61 -0.77
N PHE A 75 4.84 18.48 -0.35
CA PHE A 75 5.36 17.29 0.32
C PHE A 75 6.20 17.67 1.53
N ILE A 76 6.25 16.76 2.51
CA ILE A 76 7.11 16.86 3.68
C ILE A 76 7.78 15.53 3.93
N LYS A 77 9.10 15.51 4.04
CA LYS A 77 9.83 14.38 4.63
C LYS A 77 10.12 14.69 6.09
N LEU A 78 9.80 13.76 6.98
CA LEU A 78 10.04 13.89 8.41
C LEU A 78 10.65 12.64 9.03
N THR A 79 11.19 12.84 10.22
CA THR A 79 11.51 11.79 11.18
C THR A 79 10.92 12.15 12.53
N ALA A 80 10.45 11.17 13.28
CA ALA A 80 9.94 11.36 14.63
C ALA A 80 10.66 10.44 15.62
N THR A 81 10.72 10.86 16.87
CA THR A 81 11.16 10.00 17.97
C THR A 81 9.94 9.47 18.67
N VAL A 82 9.64 8.19 18.49
CA VAL A 82 8.60 7.49 19.24
C VAL A 82 9.29 6.48 20.13
N SER A 83 9.16 6.62 21.45
CA SER A 83 9.86 5.76 22.40
C SER A 83 9.06 5.54 23.68
N ASN A 84 9.25 4.36 24.28
CA ASN A 84 8.76 4.06 25.63
C ASN A 84 9.78 4.50 26.69
N ASP A 85 9.49 4.23 27.96
CA ASP A 85 10.34 4.65 29.08
C ASP A 85 11.54 3.70 29.29
N SER A 86 11.49 2.49 28.74
CA SER A 86 12.62 1.55 28.68
C SER A 86 13.67 1.91 27.62
N GLY A 87 13.38 2.88 26.75
CA GLY A 87 14.28 3.36 25.71
C GLY A 87 14.18 2.63 24.38
N GLU A 88 13.19 1.75 24.22
CA GLU A 88 12.86 1.16 22.92
C GLU A 88 12.25 2.21 22.00
N THR A 89 12.56 2.14 20.71
CA THR A 89 12.14 3.15 19.73
C THR A 89 11.41 2.53 18.55
N LEU A 90 10.37 3.22 18.07
CA LEU A 90 9.70 2.87 16.83
C LEU A 90 10.23 3.75 15.69
N PRO A 91 10.72 3.16 14.59
CA PRO A 91 10.99 3.85 13.35
C PRO A 91 9.81 4.72 12.91
N ALA A 92 10.07 6.01 12.74
CA ALA A 92 9.03 6.98 12.38
C ALA A 92 9.58 7.97 11.34
N ALA A 93 10.11 7.44 10.24
CA ALA A 93 10.47 8.22 9.07
C ALA A 93 9.32 8.16 8.06
N ALA A 94 8.80 9.31 7.63
CA ALA A 94 7.64 9.37 6.74
C ALA A 94 7.78 10.48 5.69
N LEU A 95 7.29 10.20 4.49
CA LEU A 95 6.91 11.19 3.49
C LEU A 95 5.41 11.48 3.66
N LEU A 96 5.08 12.73 3.86
CA LEU A 96 3.71 13.20 3.92
C LEU A 96 3.35 13.89 2.62
N ARG A 97 2.35 13.35 1.92
CA ARG A 97 1.79 13.86 0.67
C ARG A 97 0.27 13.94 0.68
N GLY A 98 -0.38 13.30 1.63
CA GLY A 98 -1.84 13.30 1.77
C GLY A 98 -2.54 12.30 0.85
N PRO A 99 -3.89 12.30 0.90
CA PRO A 99 -4.69 11.29 0.24
C PRO A 99 -4.87 11.49 -1.26
N SER A 100 -5.15 10.38 -1.92
CA SER A 100 -5.56 10.33 -3.32
C SER A 100 -6.83 9.49 -3.51
N VAL A 101 -7.36 9.54 -4.72
CA VAL A 101 -8.49 8.71 -5.16
C VAL A 101 -8.08 7.92 -6.39
N ALA A 102 -8.63 6.72 -6.51
CA ALA A 102 -8.56 5.91 -7.71
C ALA A 102 -9.96 5.53 -8.17
N MET A 103 -10.13 5.37 -9.48
CA MET A 103 -11.43 5.11 -10.09
C MET A 103 -11.45 3.81 -10.89
N LEU A 104 -12.24 2.85 -10.42
CA LEU A 104 -12.66 1.69 -11.20
C LEU A 104 -13.84 2.08 -12.11
N PHE A 105 -13.52 2.69 -13.25
CA PHE A 105 -14.53 3.07 -14.25
C PHE A 105 -14.79 1.92 -15.22
N MET A 106 -16.01 1.38 -15.21
CA MET A 106 -16.40 0.21 -16.00
C MET A 106 -17.42 0.57 -17.08
N LEU A 107 -17.17 0.11 -18.29
CA LEU A 107 -18.07 0.26 -19.43
C LEU A 107 -18.80 -1.05 -19.70
N ILE A 108 -20.12 -0.96 -19.83
CA ILE A 108 -20.99 -2.06 -20.20
C ILE A 108 -21.56 -1.76 -21.59
N PRO A 109 -21.46 -2.66 -22.57
CA PRO A 109 -22.10 -2.43 -23.86
C PRO A 109 -23.60 -2.24 -23.71
N SER A 110 -24.16 -1.21 -24.37
CA SER A 110 -25.58 -0.89 -24.32
C SER A 110 -26.47 -2.01 -24.88
N ASP A 111 -25.93 -2.85 -25.77
CA ASP A 111 -26.57 -4.04 -26.34
C ASP A 111 -26.46 -5.29 -25.45
N ALA A 112 -25.65 -5.26 -24.39
CA ALA A 112 -25.50 -6.39 -23.48
C ALA A 112 -26.75 -6.52 -22.58
N PRO A 113 -27.29 -7.73 -22.35
CA PRO A 113 -28.44 -7.92 -21.46
C PRO A 113 -28.10 -7.48 -20.02
N PRO A 114 -29.10 -7.16 -19.18
CA PRO A 114 -28.88 -6.76 -17.79
C PRO A 114 -28.05 -7.75 -16.94
N SER A 115 -28.17 -9.05 -17.23
CA SER A 115 -27.42 -10.12 -16.55
C SER A 115 -26.06 -10.44 -17.18
N SER A 116 -25.63 -9.68 -18.19
CA SER A 116 -24.34 -9.92 -18.84
C SER A 116 -23.18 -9.67 -17.87
N PRO A 117 -22.18 -10.55 -17.82
CA PRO A 117 -20.94 -10.29 -17.08
C PRO A 117 -19.98 -9.35 -17.84
N GLU A 118 -20.31 -8.96 -19.09
CA GLU A 118 -19.42 -8.18 -19.95
C GLU A 118 -19.21 -6.76 -19.40
N ARG A 119 -17.98 -6.49 -18.93
CA ARG A 119 -17.50 -5.18 -18.48
C ARG A 119 -16.12 -4.91 -19.06
N TYR A 120 -15.84 -3.65 -19.37
CA TYR A 120 -14.52 -3.18 -19.78
C TYR A 120 -14.03 -2.13 -18.79
N VAL A 121 -12.89 -2.39 -18.15
CA VAL A 121 -12.25 -1.41 -17.27
C VAL A 121 -11.54 -0.36 -18.13
N VAL A 122 -11.76 0.91 -17.81
CA VAL A 122 -11.03 2.02 -18.42
C VAL A 122 -9.74 2.24 -17.63
N LEU A 123 -8.63 2.23 -18.37
CA LEU A 123 -7.30 2.50 -17.86
C LEU A 123 -6.76 3.76 -18.55
N THR A 124 -5.93 4.52 -17.85
CA THR A 124 -5.16 5.60 -18.44
C THR A 124 -3.70 5.19 -18.58
N VAL A 125 -3.03 5.80 -19.55
CA VAL A 125 -1.60 5.63 -19.77
C VAL A 125 -0.93 6.97 -19.50
N GLN A 126 -0.19 7.06 -18.40
CA GLN A 126 0.42 8.31 -17.97
C GLN A 126 1.91 8.14 -17.70
N PRO A 127 2.71 9.22 -17.80
CA PRO A 127 4.04 9.23 -17.23
C PRO A 127 3.97 9.11 -15.71
N ARG A 128 4.72 8.16 -15.18
CA ARG A 128 5.01 7.97 -13.76
C ARG A 128 6.53 7.92 -13.62
N VAL A 129 7.11 9.12 -13.49
CA VAL A 129 8.56 9.32 -13.40
C VAL A 129 9.19 8.52 -12.24
N PRO A 130 8.56 8.38 -11.04
CA PRO A 130 9.12 7.56 -9.96
C PRO A 130 9.22 6.08 -10.30
N ALA A 131 8.25 5.56 -11.06
CA ALA A 131 8.28 4.20 -11.57
C ALA A 131 9.26 4.01 -12.74
N GLY A 132 9.96 5.07 -13.17
CA GLY A 132 10.77 5.05 -14.38
C GLY A 132 9.96 4.82 -15.65
N SER A 133 8.65 5.07 -15.64
CA SER A 133 7.75 4.78 -16.76
C SER A 133 7.18 6.05 -17.38
N LEU A 134 7.22 6.14 -18.71
CA LEU A 134 6.56 7.20 -19.47
C LEU A 134 5.20 6.76 -20.04
N SER A 135 4.84 5.50 -19.82
CA SER A 135 3.62 4.88 -20.34
C SER A 135 3.07 3.87 -19.32
N PHE A 136 2.91 4.33 -18.09
CA PHE A 136 2.40 3.52 -17.00
C PHE A 136 0.89 3.34 -17.16
N THR A 137 0.41 2.10 -17.12
CA THR A 137 -1.03 1.79 -17.26
C THR A 137 -1.64 1.66 -15.88
N GLU A 138 -2.64 2.48 -15.57
CA GLU A 138 -3.25 2.55 -14.23
C GLU A 138 -4.74 2.93 -14.31
N LEU A 139 -5.43 2.85 -13.18
CA LEU A 139 -6.77 3.42 -13.04
C LEU A 139 -6.67 4.95 -13.09
N PRO A 140 -7.68 5.66 -13.63
CA PRO A 140 -7.83 7.10 -13.43
C PRO A 140 -7.68 7.44 -11.94
N ALA A 141 -6.80 8.39 -11.61
CA ALA A 141 -6.44 8.68 -10.23
C ALA A 141 -6.02 10.13 -10.05
N GLY A 142 -6.26 10.67 -8.85
CA GLY A 142 -6.04 12.08 -8.56
C GLY A 142 -5.80 12.37 -7.08
N MET A 143 -5.18 13.51 -6.80
CA MET A 143 -5.00 13.98 -5.43
C MET A 143 -6.29 14.62 -4.94
N VAL A 144 -6.66 14.36 -3.69
CA VAL A 144 -7.79 15.08 -3.08
C VAL A 144 -7.32 16.48 -2.71
N ASP A 145 -7.94 17.50 -3.31
CA ASP A 145 -7.61 18.88 -3.01
C ASP A 145 -8.21 19.35 -1.66
N ASP A 146 -7.78 20.52 -1.21
CA ASP A 146 -8.18 21.04 0.09
C ASP A 146 -9.67 21.45 0.20
N ALA A 147 -10.43 21.42 -0.89
CA ALA A 147 -11.76 22.02 -1.01
C ALA A 147 -12.88 21.02 -1.40
N GLY A 148 -12.55 19.79 -1.80
CA GLY A 148 -13.50 18.80 -2.30
C GLY A 148 -13.78 17.61 -1.36
N SER A 149 -14.85 16.88 -1.65
CA SER A 149 -15.08 15.53 -1.13
C SER A 149 -14.25 14.51 -1.93
N PHE A 150 -14.00 13.33 -1.36
CA PHE A 150 -13.35 12.22 -2.09
C PHE A 150 -14.13 11.84 -3.36
N ALA A 151 -15.47 11.79 -3.28
CA ALA A 151 -16.33 11.52 -4.43
C ALA A 151 -16.23 12.64 -5.48
N GLY A 152 -16.13 13.90 -5.04
CA GLY A 152 -15.98 15.06 -5.91
C GLY A 152 -14.64 15.06 -6.64
N ALA A 153 -13.54 14.73 -5.95
CA ALA A 153 -12.24 14.54 -6.55
C ALA A 153 -12.30 13.43 -7.61
N ALA A 154 -12.89 12.28 -7.27
CA ALA A 154 -13.00 11.15 -8.18
C ALA A 154 -13.86 11.46 -9.43
N ALA A 155 -14.96 12.22 -9.26
CA ALA A 155 -15.79 12.68 -10.36
C ALA A 155 -15.07 13.71 -11.25
N GLN A 156 -14.27 14.60 -10.65
CA GLN A 156 -13.48 15.58 -11.37
C GLN A 156 -12.38 14.90 -12.20
N GLU A 157 -11.68 13.89 -11.67
CA GLU A 157 -10.68 13.13 -12.43
C GLU A 157 -11.28 12.45 -13.66
N ILE A 158 -12.45 11.83 -13.52
CA ILE A 158 -13.16 11.24 -14.68
C ILE A 158 -13.52 12.31 -15.72
N LYS A 159 -13.92 13.50 -15.28
CA LYS A 159 -14.24 14.59 -16.19
C LYS A 159 -12.99 15.09 -16.92
N GLU A 160 -11.86 15.21 -16.23
CA GLU A 160 -10.60 15.68 -16.81
C GLU A 160 -9.98 14.65 -17.76
N GLU A 161 -9.96 13.38 -17.37
CA GLU A 161 -9.30 12.31 -18.12
C GLU A 161 -10.21 11.70 -19.20
N LEU A 162 -11.51 11.55 -18.92
CA LEU A 162 -12.46 10.84 -19.80
C LEU A 162 -13.49 11.77 -20.45
N GLY A 163 -13.62 13.01 -19.98
CA GLY A 163 -14.64 13.96 -20.48
C GLY A 163 -16.06 13.61 -20.06
N VAL A 164 -16.24 12.71 -19.08
CA VAL A 164 -17.55 12.26 -18.60
C VAL A 164 -17.90 13.00 -17.32
N THR A 165 -19.11 13.56 -17.24
CA THR A 165 -19.61 14.20 -16.02
C THR A 165 -20.46 13.21 -15.24
N ILE A 166 -20.11 13.00 -13.98
CA ILE A 166 -20.78 12.07 -13.07
C ILE A 166 -21.13 12.83 -11.81
N LYS A 167 -22.28 12.50 -11.22
CA LYS A 167 -22.65 13.08 -9.93
C LYS A 167 -22.06 12.25 -8.80
N GLU A 168 -21.62 12.90 -7.73
CA GLU A 168 -20.98 12.24 -6.59
C GLU A 168 -21.83 11.10 -6.01
N GLU A 169 -23.15 11.27 -5.95
CA GLU A 169 -24.10 10.27 -5.45
C GLU A 169 -24.21 9.00 -6.30
N GLU A 170 -23.68 9.01 -7.53
CA GLU A 170 -23.67 7.84 -8.41
C GLU A 170 -22.40 6.99 -8.25
N LEU A 171 -21.40 7.49 -7.51
CA LEU A 171 -20.18 6.76 -7.24
C LEU A 171 -20.38 5.78 -6.07
N THR A 172 -19.89 4.56 -6.26
CA THR A 172 -19.81 3.58 -5.16
C THR A 172 -18.43 3.66 -4.52
N ASN A 173 -18.34 4.00 -3.25
CA ASN A 173 -17.07 3.99 -2.50
C ASN A 173 -16.69 2.55 -2.13
N LEU A 174 -15.80 1.95 -2.91
CA LEU A 174 -15.36 0.57 -2.69
C LEU A 174 -14.53 0.44 -1.41
N SER A 175 -13.72 1.45 -1.08
CA SER A 175 -12.95 1.44 0.17
C SER A 175 -13.87 1.43 1.39
N GLU A 176 -14.94 2.22 1.41
CA GLU A 176 -15.91 2.18 2.53
C GLU A 176 -16.63 0.84 2.65
N LEU A 177 -16.96 0.20 1.52
CA LEU A 177 -17.56 -1.13 1.52
C LEU A 177 -16.59 -2.21 2.01
N ALA A 178 -15.28 -2.01 1.80
CA ALA A 178 -14.23 -2.92 2.23
C ALA A 178 -13.80 -2.70 3.70
N THR A 179 -13.92 -1.47 4.22
CA THR A 179 -13.46 -1.13 5.58
C THR A 179 -14.55 -1.31 6.64
N ALA A 180 -14.22 -2.00 7.74
CA ALA A 180 -15.08 -2.07 8.93
C ALA A 180 -15.08 -0.75 9.74
N LYS A 181 -15.87 -0.68 10.82
CA LYS A 181 -15.78 0.42 11.80
C LYS A 181 -14.48 0.27 12.60
N ASP A 182 -13.64 1.29 12.55
CA ASP A 182 -12.37 1.38 13.26
C ASP A 182 -12.53 2.15 14.61
N THR A 183 -11.65 1.83 15.56
CA THR A 183 -11.49 2.53 16.85
C THR A 183 -10.41 3.61 16.83
N GLU A 184 -9.47 3.55 15.88
CA GLU A 184 -8.33 4.47 15.79
C GLU A 184 -8.60 5.74 14.96
N ASP A 185 -9.75 5.79 14.27
CA ASP A 185 -10.16 6.86 13.34
C ASP A 185 -9.18 6.99 12.15
N ILE A 186 -8.61 5.86 11.72
CA ILE A 186 -7.75 5.79 10.54
C ILE A 186 -8.60 5.99 9.29
N ALA A 187 -8.00 6.63 8.29
CA ALA A 187 -8.68 6.92 7.04
C ALA A 187 -9.07 5.63 6.29
N LYS A 188 -10.27 5.63 5.71
CA LYS A 188 -10.78 4.50 4.91
C LYS A 188 -10.21 4.54 3.50
N GLY A 189 -9.21 3.71 3.26
CA GLY A 189 -8.55 3.61 1.96
C GLY A 189 -7.45 2.56 1.95
N MET A 190 -6.95 2.26 0.76
CA MET A 190 -5.78 1.41 0.58
C MET A 190 -4.53 2.26 0.84
N PHE A 191 -3.69 1.86 1.80
CA PHE A 191 -2.40 2.50 2.03
C PHE A 191 -1.32 1.77 1.21
N PRO A 192 -0.76 2.37 0.15
CA PRO A 192 0.20 1.68 -0.72
C PRO A 192 1.49 1.32 0.02
N SER A 193 1.92 2.20 0.92
CA SER A 193 3.08 2.03 1.76
C SER A 193 2.80 2.71 3.10
N ALA A 194 1.99 2.06 3.93
CA ALA A 194 1.61 2.56 5.26
C ALA A 194 2.81 2.87 6.17
N GLY A 195 4.02 2.55 5.70
CA GLY A 195 5.23 2.69 6.46
C GLY A 195 6.14 3.84 6.16
N GLY A 196 6.19 4.22 4.90
CA GLY A 196 6.99 5.34 4.47
C GLY A 196 6.14 6.53 4.09
N CYS A 197 4.81 6.37 4.00
CA CYS A 197 3.93 7.33 3.37
C CYS A 197 2.58 7.42 4.10
N ASP A 198 2.05 8.64 4.24
CA ASP A 198 0.70 8.85 4.76
C ASP A 198 -0.39 8.72 3.69
N GLU A 199 0.00 8.52 2.43
CA GLU A 199 -0.94 8.37 1.34
C GLU A 199 -1.83 7.15 1.58
N TYR A 200 -3.13 7.41 1.49
CA TYR A 200 -4.13 6.39 1.29
C TYR A 200 -4.94 6.74 0.07
N ILE A 201 -5.36 5.70 -0.64
CA ILE A 201 -6.12 5.79 -1.87
C ILE A 201 -7.53 5.30 -1.59
N THR A 202 -8.50 6.20 -1.67
CA THR A 202 -9.91 5.80 -1.64
C THR A 202 -10.34 5.41 -3.04
N ILE A 203 -10.81 4.17 -3.20
CA ILE A 203 -11.21 3.61 -4.49
C ILE A 203 -12.72 3.77 -4.64
N PHE A 204 -13.12 4.38 -5.74
CA PHE A 204 -14.52 4.46 -6.15
C PHE A 204 -14.75 3.63 -7.41
N SER A 205 -15.98 3.17 -7.63
CA SER A 205 -16.39 2.54 -8.87
C SER A 205 -17.62 3.20 -9.47
N TYR A 206 -17.68 3.17 -10.80
CA TYR A 206 -18.84 3.60 -11.57
C TYR A 206 -19.03 2.70 -12.79
N GLU A 207 -20.27 2.29 -13.05
CA GLU A 207 -20.63 1.54 -14.25
C GLU A 207 -21.41 2.42 -15.23
N MET A 208 -20.96 2.50 -16.48
CA MET A 208 -21.64 3.23 -17.55
C MET A 208 -22.04 2.32 -18.69
N ARG A 209 -23.30 2.38 -19.12
CA ARG A 209 -23.74 1.74 -20.37
C ARG A 209 -23.47 2.62 -21.58
N ILE A 210 -22.78 2.09 -22.58
CA ILE A 210 -22.39 2.84 -23.79
C ILE A 210 -22.37 1.95 -25.04
N GLU A 211 -22.56 2.54 -26.22
CA GLU A 211 -22.49 1.82 -27.50
C GLU A 211 -21.15 1.11 -27.69
N ARG A 212 -21.21 -0.14 -28.16
CA ARG A 212 -20.04 -1.02 -28.35
C ARG A 212 -18.95 -0.40 -29.24
N GLU A 213 -19.34 0.32 -30.28
CA GLU A 213 -18.38 1.00 -31.16
C GLU A 213 -17.61 2.11 -30.42
N LYS A 214 -18.24 2.85 -29.50
CA LYS A 214 -17.54 3.85 -28.67
C LYS A 214 -16.54 3.21 -27.71
N ILE A 215 -16.83 2.01 -27.19
CA ILE A 215 -15.88 1.24 -26.36
C ILE A 215 -14.65 0.88 -27.20
N LYS A 216 -14.83 0.44 -28.45
CA LYS A 216 -13.72 0.14 -29.36
C LYS A 216 -12.90 1.39 -29.67
N ASP A 217 -13.55 2.54 -29.87
CA ASP A 217 -12.88 3.81 -30.14
C ASP A 217 -12.02 4.31 -28.96
N LEU A 218 -12.44 4.03 -27.72
CA LEU A 218 -11.68 4.40 -26.51
C LEU A 218 -10.35 3.66 -26.38
N ARG A 219 -10.21 2.43 -26.93
CA ARG A 219 -8.98 1.62 -26.88
C ARG A 219 -7.76 2.26 -27.55
N ARG A 220 -7.92 3.40 -28.24
CA ARG A 220 -6.85 4.10 -28.98
C ARG A 220 -6.78 5.61 -28.73
N LYS A 221 -7.58 6.15 -27.81
CA LYS A 221 -7.54 7.59 -27.50
C LYS A 221 -6.48 7.87 -26.43
N LEU A 222 -5.46 8.62 -26.81
CA LEU A 222 -4.60 9.34 -25.86
C LEU A 222 -5.43 10.48 -25.27
N ALA A 223 -5.82 10.36 -24.00
CA ALA A 223 -6.38 11.48 -23.26
C ALA A 223 -5.24 12.17 -22.50
N GLY A 224 -5.11 13.47 -22.73
CA GLY A 224 -4.15 14.33 -22.06
C GLY A 224 -4.48 15.77 -22.38
N SER A 225 -4.66 16.59 -21.34
CA SER A 225 -4.76 18.04 -21.46
C SER A 225 -3.57 18.57 -22.27
N ASN A 226 -3.83 19.27 -23.38
CA ASN A 226 -2.84 20.02 -24.17
C ASN A 226 -2.30 21.24 -23.38
N SER A 227 -2.09 21.11 -22.07
CA SER A 227 -1.36 22.09 -21.30
C SER A 227 0.08 22.14 -21.82
N PRO A 228 0.67 23.34 -21.99
CA PRO A 228 2.04 23.46 -22.45
C PRO A 228 2.96 22.60 -21.57
N ARG A 229 3.94 21.92 -22.18
CA ARG A 229 4.93 21.08 -21.48
C ARG A 229 5.69 21.92 -20.46
N THR A 230 5.17 21.98 -19.24
CA THR A 230 5.84 22.58 -18.10
C THR A 230 6.70 21.51 -17.46
N SER A 231 7.96 21.85 -17.15
CA SER A 231 8.79 21.02 -16.28
C SER A 231 8.09 20.85 -14.94
N ARG A 232 7.96 19.62 -14.47
CA ARG A 232 7.42 19.29 -13.14
C ARG A 232 8.52 18.63 -12.32
N THR A 233 8.55 18.91 -11.03
CA THR A 233 9.39 18.22 -10.05
C THR A 233 8.62 17.02 -9.50
N TRP A 234 9.36 15.99 -9.10
CA TRP A 234 8.79 14.81 -8.46
C TRP A 234 9.81 14.23 -7.48
N GLU A 235 9.38 13.92 -6.26
CA GLU A 235 10.22 13.28 -5.25
C GLU A 235 10.01 11.77 -5.28
N SER A 236 11.11 11.02 -5.29
CA SER A 236 11.09 9.56 -5.23
C SER A 236 11.98 9.03 -4.11
N ALA A 237 11.62 7.84 -3.61
CA ALA A 237 12.48 7.05 -2.74
C ALA A 237 13.04 5.83 -3.50
N GLU A 238 14.30 5.50 -3.25
CA GLU A 238 14.95 4.33 -3.84
C GLU A 238 15.70 3.56 -2.76
N ARG A 239 15.71 2.22 -2.87
CA ARG A 239 16.55 1.38 -2.02
C ARG A 239 18.01 1.53 -2.43
N LEU A 240 18.89 1.70 -1.43
CA LEU A 240 20.33 1.75 -1.67
C LEU A 240 20.96 0.36 -1.78
N THR A 241 20.18 -0.69 -1.55
CA THR A 241 20.64 -2.07 -1.41
C THR A 241 20.44 -2.92 -2.67
N ARG A 242 19.80 -2.41 -3.72
CA ARG A 242 19.61 -3.17 -4.97
C ARG A 242 20.97 -3.57 -5.55
N PRO A 243 21.26 -4.87 -5.74
CA PRO A 243 22.50 -5.32 -6.35
C PRO A 243 22.68 -4.74 -7.75
N LYS A 244 23.93 -4.44 -8.14
CA LYS A 244 24.18 -3.82 -9.46
C LYS A 244 23.93 -4.79 -10.62
N THR A 245 23.98 -6.08 -10.34
CA THR A 245 23.72 -7.16 -11.29
C THR A 245 22.26 -7.58 -11.35
N ALA A 246 21.40 -7.05 -10.48
CA ALA A 246 19.98 -7.40 -10.42
C ALA A 246 19.09 -6.28 -10.98
N ASP A 247 17.99 -6.67 -11.64
CA ASP A 247 16.94 -5.77 -12.11
C ASP A 247 15.83 -5.55 -11.06
N ILE A 248 15.84 -6.34 -9.97
CA ILE A 248 14.86 -6.30 -8.89
C ILE A 248 15.47 -6.04 -7.52
N ASP A 249 14.67 -5.57 -6.55
CA ASP A 249 15.11 -5.40 -5.16
C ASP A 249 14.98 -6.69 -4.34
N GLY A 250 14.03 -7.54 -4.67
CA GLY A 250 13.73 -8.73 -3.87
C GLY A 250 12.61 -9.60 -4.45
N VAL A 251 12.09 -10.49 -3.63
CA VAL A 251 11.05 -11.45 -4.00
C VAL A 251 9.93 -11.51 -2.96
N GLY A 252 8.74 -11.90 -3.40
CA GLY A 252 7.66 -12.38 -2.52
C GLY A 252 7.34 -13.83 -2.85
N ILE A 253 7.05 -14.65 -1.85
CA ILE A 253 7.00 -16.10 -2.01
C ILE A 253 5.56 -16.59 -1.84
N VAL A 254 5.00 -17.17 -2.89
CA VAL A 254 3.71 -17.87 -2.83
C VAL A 254 3.98 -19.36 -2.61
N ALA A 255 4.12 -19.75 -1.34
CA ALA A 255 4.33 -21.15 -0.97
C ALA A 255 3.01 -21.80 -0.54
N ILE A 256 2.57 -22.82 -1.29
CA ILE A 256 1.31 -23.53 -1.03
C ILE A 256 1.58 -24.94 -0.55
N LEU A 257 1.03 -25.29 0.61
CA LEU A 257 1.05 -26.62 1.19
C LEU A 257 -0.11 -27.47 0.64
N PRO A 258 0.18 -28.60 -0.01
CA PRO A 258 -0.86 -29.53 -0.45
C PRO A 258 -1.33 -30.41 0.72
N LEU A 259 -2.29 -29.92 1.50
CA LEU A 259 -2.82 -30.67 2.65
C LEU A 259 -4.11 -31.45 2.30
N PRO A 260 -4.41 -32.56 3.01
CA PRO A 260 -5.66 -33.31 2.83
C PRO A 260 -6.92 -32.48 3.06
N THR A 261 -6.82 -31.40 3.83
CA THR A 261 -7.89 -30.46 4.18
C THR A 261 -8.11 -29.36 3.11
N GLY A 262 -7.29 -29.35 2.06
CA GLY A 262 -7.24 -28.32 1.03
C GLY A 262 -5.87 -27.63 0.96
N PRO A 263 -5.58 -26.89 -0.12
CA PRO A 263 -4.33 -26.13 -0.24
C PRO A 263 -4.30 -24.97 0.76
N GLU A 264 -3.19 -24.83 1.47
CA GLU A 264 -2.96 -23.74 2.43
C GLU A 264 -1.76 -22.89 2.02
N LEU A 265 -1.91 -21.57 2.06
CA LEU A 265 -0.85 -20.60 1.81
C LEU A 265 -0.04 -20.40 3.10
N ILE A 266 1.29 -20.45 2.98
CA ILE A 266 2.19 -20.02 4.07
C ILE A 266 2.20 -18.49 4.11
N LEU A 267 1.99 -17.95 5.29
CA LEU A 267 2.03 -16.52 5.60
C LEU A 267 2.87 -16.30 6.86
N GLN A 268 3.19 -15.04 7.09
CA GLN A 268 3.91 -14.62 8.28
C GLN A 268 3.31 -13.34 8.88
N LYS A 269 3.46 -13.20 10.19
CA LYS A 269 3.20 -11.96 10.93
C LYS A 269 4.52 -11.40 11.40
N GLN A 270 4.76 -10.14 11.09
CA GLN A 270 5.91 -9.42 11.63
C GLN A 270 5.53 -7.97 11.92
N TYR A 271 6.13 -7.39 12.95
CA TYR A 271 6.00 -5.97 13.19
C TYR A 271 6.74 -5.22 12.08
N ARG A 272 6.04 -4.32 11.38
CA ARG A 272 6.64 -3.42 10.39
C ARG A 272 6.79 -2.05 11.03
N PRO A 273 8.00 -1.70 11.48
CA PRO A 273 8.23 -0.41 12.10
C PRO A 273 7.77 0.80 11.30
N PRO A 274 7.98 0.82 9.96
CA PRO A 274 7.48 1.90 9.14
C PRO A 274 6.00 2.21 9.42
N ILE A 275 5.14 1.17 9.47
CA ILE A 275 3.68 1.32 9.56
C ILE A 275 3.17 1.31 11.00
N ASN A 276 4.07 1.07 11.96
CA ASN A 276 3.75 0.86 13.36
C ASN A 276 2.65 -0.19 13.61
N ALA A 277 2.65 -1.29 12.85
CA ALA A 277 1.70 -2.37 13.05
C ALA A 277 2.30 -3.74 12.75
N VAL A 278 1.68 -4.78 13.33
CA VAL A 278 1.91 -6.16 12.91
C VAL A 278 1.27 -6.34 11.54
N THR A 279 2.04 -6.81 10.57
CA THR A 279 1.60 -6.97 9.19
C THR A 279 1.52 -8.45 8.83
N ILE A 280 0.45 -8.83 8.14
CA ILE A 280 0.28 -10.14 7.54
C ILE A 280 0.88 -10.12 6.13
N GLU A 281 1.89 -10.94 5.90
CA GLU A 281 2.67 -10.95 4.66
C GLU A 281 2.88 -12.35 4.13
N VAL A 282 3.19 -12.45 2.84
CA VAL A 282 3.91 -13.62 2.34
C VAL A 282 5.35 -13.59 2.84
N PRO A 283 6.04 -14.75 2.94
CA PRO A 283 7.49 -14.76 3.08
C PRO A 283 8.12 -13.95 1.94
N ALA A 284 9.15 -13.17 2.24
CA ALA A 284 9.74 -12.22 1.30
C ALA A 284 11.10 -11.75 1.77
N GLY A 285 12.00 -11.50 0.83
CA GLY A 285 13.30 -10.93 1.16
C GLY A 285 13.99 -10.27 0.00
N LEU A 286 15.19 -9.75 0.27
CA LEU A 286 15.97 -8.99 -0.69
C LEU A 286 16.88 -9.91 -1.48
N ILE A 287 17.12 -9.55 -2.73
CA ILE A 287 18.01 -10.33 -3.60
C ILE A 287 19.47 -10.02 -3.28
N ASP A 288 20.28 -11.06 -3.16
CA ASP A 288 21.72 -10.92 -2.97
C ASP A 288 22.47 -10.78 -4.31
N GLU A 289 23.69 -10.25 -4.26
CA GLU A 289 24.51 -10.08 -5.46
C GLU A 289 24.81 -11.43 -6.13
N GLY A 290 24.37 -11.57 -7.37
CA GLY A 290 24.55 -12.77 -8.18
C GLY A 290 23.47 -13.84 -7.99
N GLU A 291 22.51 -13.61 -7.10
CA GLU A 291 21.38 -14.52 -6.87
C GLU A 291 20.31 -14.35 -7.97
N THR A 292 19.68 -15.46 -8.37
CA THR A 292 18.45 -15.42 -9.17
C THR A 292 17.22 -15.23 -8.28
N PRO A 293 16.09 -14.69 -8.79
CA PRO A 293 14.86 -14.57 -8.01
C PRO A 293 14.41 -15.90 -7.39
N GLU A 294 14.58 -17.00 -8.11
CA GLU A 294 14.22 -18.35 -7.65
C GLU A 294 15.12 -18.83 -6.50
N GLU A 295 16.44 -18.59 -6.58
CA GLU A 295 17.37 -18.92 -5.50
C GLU A 295 17.06 -18.10 -4.24
N CYS A 296 16.83 -16.80 -4.41
CA CYS A 296 16.42 -15.88 -3.34
C CYS A 296 15.15 -16.37 -2.64
N ALA A 297 14.12 -16.73 -3.41
CA ALA A 297 12.86 -17.22 -2.86
C ALA A 297 13.01 -18.51 -2.05
N ILE A 298 13.88 -19.44 -2.47
CA ILE A 298 14.12 -20.69 -1.73
C ILE A 298 14.92 -20.45 -0.46
N ARG A 299 15.91 -19.54 -0.52
CA ARG A 299 16.69 -19.14 0.66
C ARG A 299 15.81 -18.48 1.71
N GLU A 300 15.11 -17.41 1.33
CA GLU A 300 14.25 -16.62 2.20
C GLU A 300 13.09 -17.45 2.78
N LEU A 301 12.47 -18.34 1.99
CA LEU A 301 11.45 -19.26 2.51
C LEU A 301 12.00 -20.10 3.65
N ARG A 302 13.21 -20.63 3.51
CA ARG A 302 13.82 -21.47 4.53
C ARG A 302 14.22 -20.65 5.76
N GLU A 303 14.83 -19.48 5.57
CA GLU A 303 15.26 -18.59 6.65
C GLU A 303 14.07 -18.12 7.49
N GLU A 304 13.03 -17.57 6.86
CA GLU A 304 11.87 -17.03 7.57
C GLU A 304 10.95 -18.13 8.14
N THR A 305 10.79 -19.25 7.43
CA THR A 305 9.73 -20.23 7.74
C THR A 305 10.20 -21.62 8.14
N GLY A 306 11.45 -21.97 7.85
CA GLY A 306 11.98 -23.32 8.01
C GLY A 306 11.49 -24.32 6.95
N TYR A 307 10.54 -23.95 6.08
CA TYR A 307 10.10 -24.82 4.98
C TYR A 307 11.16 -24.87 3.87
N VAL A 308 11.29 -26.04 3.26
CA VAL A 308 12.05 -26.25 2.03
C VAL A 308 11.10 -26.58 0.88
N GLY A 309 11.36 -25.97 -0.27
CA GLY A 309 10.55 -26.14 -1.46
C GLY A 309 11.34 -25.99 -2.75
N VAL A 310 10.63 -26.07 -3.87
CA VAL A 310 11.18 -25.87 -5.21
C VAL A 310 10.40 -24.77 -5.91
N ALA A 311 11.11 -23.80 -6.48
CA ALA A 311 10.51 -22.74 -7.27
C ALA A 311 9.88 -23.35 -8.54
N THR A 312 8.60 -23.07 -8.77
CA THR A 312 7.83 -23.63 -9.88
C THR A 312 7.50 -22.60 -10.95
N GLU A 313 7.30 -21.35 -10.56
CA GLU A 313 6.92 -20.27 -11.45
C GLU A 313 7.40 -18.94 -10.89
N THR A 314 7.72 -18.01 -11.78
CA THR A 314 8.18 -16.67 -11.42
C THR A 314 7.40 -15.65 -12.21
N SER A 315 6.84 -14.66 -11.52
CA SER A 315 6.04 -13.60 -12.14
C SER A 315 6.89 -12.63 -12.97
N PRO A 316 6.25 -11.78 -13.80
CA PRO A 316 6.87 -10.54 -14.24
C PRO A 316 7.26 -9.65 -13.05
N MET A 317 8.14 -8.68 -13.29
CA MET A 317 8.50 -7.65 -12.30
C MET A 317 7.26 -6.82 -11.91
N MET A 318 7.07 -6.63 -10.61
CA MET A 318 5.98 -5.87 -10.02
C MET A 318 6.57 -4.70 -9.21
N PHE A 319 5.96 -3.53 -9.32
CA PHE A 319 6.36 -2.35 -8.56
C PHE A 319 5.45 -2.19 -7.35
N ASN A 320 6.04 -1.96 -6.19
CA ASN A 320 5.28 -1.88 -4.94
C ASN A 320 4.46 -0.59 -4.85
N ASP A 321 5.06 0.55 -5.19
CA ASP A 321 4.39 1.84 -5.19
C ASP A 321 4.97 2.77 -6.28
N PRO A 322 4.50 2.63 -7.53
CA PRO A 322 5.04 3.36 -8.69
C PRO A 322 4.78 4.88 -8.64
N GLY A 323 3.90 5.36 -7.74
CA GLY A 323 3.67 6.78 -7.52
C GLY A 323 4.73 7.45 -6.64
N PHE A 324 5.48 6.66 -5.87
CA PHE A 324 6.40 7.14 -4.84
C PHE A 324 7.82 6.59 -4.99
N CYS A 325 7.99 5.29 -5.21
CA CYS A 325 9.29 4.64 -5.17
C CYS A 325 9.52 3.73 -6.39
N ASN A 326 10.78 3.39 -6.63
CA ASN A 326 11.15 2.42 -7.66
C ASN A 326 11.30 0.99 -7.11
N THR A 327 10.86 0.75 -5.86
CA THR A 327 10.96 -0.57 -5.21
C THR A 327 10.13 -1.58 -5.98
N ASN A 328 10.75 -2.68 -6.37
CA ASN A 328 10.14 -3.71 -7.19
C ASN A 328 10.61 -5.12 -6.80
N LEU A 329 9.80 -6.10 -7.16
CA LEU A 329 10.06 -7.51 -6.85
C LEU A 329 9.47 -8.43 -7.91
N LYS A 330 9.78 -9.73 -7.80
CA LYS A 330 9.02 -10.80 -8.46
C LYS A 330 8.34 -11.68 -7.42
N MET A 331 7.13 -12.13 -7.72
CA MET A 331 6.48 -13.19 -6.96
C MET A 331 6.98 -14.54 -7.48
N VAL A 332 7.50 -15.37 -6.58
CA VAL A 332 7.97 -16.73 -6.90
C VAL A 332 7.03 -17.73 -6.25
N HIS A 333 6.46 -18.62 -7.06
CA HIS A 333 5.63 -19.71 -6.59
C HIS A 333 6.52 -20.86 -6.17
N VAL A 334 6.29 -21.40 -4.98
CA VAL A 334 7.09 -22.48 -4.42
C VAL A 334 6.19 -23.66 -4.07
N SER A 335 6.55 -24.83 -4.58
CA SER A 335 5.93 -26.10 -4.19
C SER A 335 6.67 -26.67 -2.99
N VAL A 336 5.92 -26.99 -1.93
CA VAL A 336 6.44 -27.60 -0.71
C VAL A 336 5.98 -29.04 -0.62
N ASP A 337 6.93 -29.97 -0.55
CA ASP A 337 6.65 -31.40 -0.36
C ASP A 337 6.57 -31.73 1.14
N MET A 338 5.36 -31.98 1.62
CA MET A 338 5.09 -32.29 3.03
C MET A 338 5.58 -33.68 3.46
N ASP A 339 6.04 -34.53 2.54
CA ASP A 339 6.64 -35.82 2.89
C ASP A 339 8.11 -35.71 3.30
N LEU A 340 8.78 -34.61 2.96
CA LEU A 340 10.18 -34.36 3.34
C LEU A 340 10.32 -34.22 4.87
N PRO A 341 11.33 -34.86 5.49
CA PRO A 341 11.59 -34.74 6.93
C PRO A 341 11.76 -33.29 7.41
N GLU A 342 12.39 -32.44 6.60
CA GLU A 342 12.65 -31.02 6.87
C GLU A 342 11.34 -30.25 7.06
N ASN A 343 10.32 -30.57 6.26
CA ASN A 343 9.00 -29.93 6.32
C ASN A 343 8.10 -30.50 7.45
N LYS A 344 8.61 -31.43 8.26
CA LYS A 344 7.94 -31.99 9.44
C LYS A 344 8.49 -31.45 10.76
N ASP A 345 9.70 -30.90 10.75
CA ASP A 345 10.40 -30.32 11.90
C ASP A 345 11.05 -28.99 11.48
N LEU A 346 10.21 -27.96 11.33
CA LEU A 346 10.58 -26.66 10.80
C LEU A 346 11.60 -25.96 11.71
N LYS A 347 12.67 -25.45 11.10
CA LYS A 347 13.75 -24.73 11.78
C LYS A 347 14.02 -23.42 11.04
N PRO A 348 13.25 -22.35 11.33
CA PRO A 348 13.56 -21.03 10.84
C PRO A 348 14.95 -20.59 11.28
N GLU A 349 15.65 -19.88 10.41
CA GLU A 349 17.00 -19.35 10.59
C GLU A 349 16.96 -17.81 10.51
N LEU A 350 16.15 -17.19 11.38
CA LEU A 350 15.89 -15.74 11.39
C LEU A 350 17.16 -14.91 11.66
N GLU A 351 17.27 -13.76 10.99
CA GLU A 351 18.36 -12.81 11.19
C GLU A 351 18.21 -11.99 12.48
N GLU A 352 19.29 -11.30 12.88
CA GLU A 352 19.28 -10.42 14.04
C GLU A 352 18.31 -9.24 13.82
N GLY A 353 17.26 -9.17 14.64
CA GLY A 353 16.22 -8.14 14.54
C GLY A 353 14.95 -8.60 13.83
N GLU A 354 14.91 -9.83 13.33
CA GLU A 354 13.71 -10.43 12.77
C GLU A 354 12.88 -11.15 13.84
N PHE A 355 11.62 -10.77 13.94
CA PHE A 355 10.65 -11.37 14.86
C PHE A 355 9.42 -11.76 14.06
N ILE A 356 9.44 -13.00 13.58
CA ILE A 356 8.48 -13.52 12.61
C ILE A 356 7.68 -14.66 13.23
N GLU A 357 6.36 -14.59 13.12
CA GLU A 357 5.45 -15.69 13.42
C GLU A 357 4.91 -16.28 12.11
N VAL A 358 5.15 -17.57 11.88
CA VAL A 358 4.76 -18.27 10.64
C VAL A 358 3.49 -19.06 10.88
N PHE A 359 2.54 -18.97 9.95
CA PHE A 359 1.28 -19.70 10.02
C PHE A 359 0.74 -20.00 8.61
N THR A 360 -0.29 -20.84 8.52
CA THR A 360 -0.90 -21.21 7.24
C THR A 360 -2.39 -20.88 7.22
N VAL A 361 -2.90 -20.57 6.04
CA VAL A 361 -4.33 -20.32 5.82
C VAL A 361 -4.81 -20.99 4.55
N LYS A 362 -5.96 -21.67 4.63
CA LYS A 362 -6.63 -22.21 3.44
C LYS A 362 -6.89 -21.11 2.44
N LEU A 363 -6.54 -21.34 1.19
CA LEU A 363 -6.77 -20.38 0.10
C LEU A 363 -8.23 -19.93 0.03
N THR A 364 -9.16 -20.85 0.31
CA THR A 364 -10.61 -20.55 0.29
C THR A 364 -11.05 -19.55 1.35
N ASP A 365 -10.30 -19.46 2.45
CA ASP A 365 -10.66 -18.71 3.64
C ASP A 365 -9.86 -17.40 3.72
N LEU A 366 -8.88 -17.20 2.82
CA LEU A 366 -7.91 -16.11 2.88
C LEU A 366 -8.57 -14.73 2.98
N TRP A 367 -9.61 -14.45 2.18
CA TRP A 367 -10.35 -13.20 2.26
C TRP A 367 -11.00 -12.97 3.64
N GLY A 368 -11.71 -13.98 4.15
CA GLY A 368 -12.36 -13.88 5.47
C GLY A 368 -11.35 -13.77 6.62
N MET A 369 -10.17 -14.35 6.45
CA MET A 369 -9.06 -14.20 7.39
C MET A 369 -8.47 -12.79 7.35
N CYS A 370 -8.33 -12.16 6.17
CA CYS A 370 -7.97 -10.74 6.08
C CYS A 370 -8.93 -9.85 6.86
N GLU A 371 -10.26 -10.06 6.72
CA GLU A 371 -11.28 -9.34 7.49
C GLU A 371 -11.20 -9.60 9.00
N THR A 372 -10.63 -10.73 9.42
CA THR A 372 -10.46 -11.10 10.82
C THR A 372 -9.22 -10.43 11.40
N TRP A 373 -8.07 -10.54 10.72
CA TRP A 373 -6.81 -9.94 11.16
C TRP A 373 -6.88 -8.41 11.20
N GLU A 374 -7.57 -7.78 10.25
CA GLU A 374 -7.81 -6.33 10.30
C GLU A 374 -8.55 -5.94 11.59
N LYS A 375 -9.58 -6.69 12.00
CA LYS A 375 -10.30 -6.46 13.28
C LYS A 375 -9.45 -6.71 14.52
N GLU A 376 -8.41 -7.54 14.38
CA GLU A 376 -7.43 -7.81 15.43
C GLU A 376 -6.30 -6.76 15.46
N GLY A 377 -6.34 -5.74 14.60
CA GLY A 377 -5.35 -4.66 14.55
C GLY A 377 -4.10 -5.01 13.73
N CYS A 378 -4.14 -6.07 12.91
CA CYS A 378 -3.07 -6.36 11.98
C CYS A 378 -3.29 -5.61 10.65
N ALA A 379 -2.21 -5.08 10.08
CA ALA A 379 -2.22 -4.60 8.70
C ALA A 379 -2.11 -5.77 7.72
N ILE A 380 -2.68 -5.61 6.53
CA ILE A 380 -2.60 -6.61 5.45
C ILE A 380 -1.66 -6.08 4.37
N ASP A 381 -0.61 -6.84 4.05
CA ASP A 381 0.25 -6.51 2.92
C ASP A 381 -0.54 -6.52 1.61
N ALA A 382 -0.25 -5.56 0.73
CA ALA A 382 -0.99 -5.35 -0.50
C ALA A 382 -0.98 -6.59 -1.43
N ARG A 383 0.09 -7.39 -1.41
CA ARG A 383 0.18 -8.63 -2.21
C ARG A 383 -0.74 -9.69 -1.63
N VAL A 384 -0.77 -9.83 -0.30
CA VAL A 384 -1.71 -10.74 0.39
C VAL A 384 -3.16 -10.32 0.12
N GLY A 385 -3.48 -9.03 0.28
CA GLY A 385 -4.82 -8.50 0.03
C GLY A 385 -5.27 -8.71 -1.41
N THR A 386 -4.43 -8.39 -2.38
CA THR A 386 -4.74 -8.56 -3.82
C THR A 386 -4.89 -10.03 -4.19
N LEU A 387 -4.07 -10.93 -3.63
CA LEU A 387 -4.21 -12.38 -3.81
C LEU A 387 -5.54 -12.88 -3.23
N ALA A 388 -5.90 -12.43 -2.03
CA ALA A 388 -7.16 -12.77 -1.37
C ALA A 388 -8.38 -12.32 -2.19
N GLU A 389 -8.35 -11.08 -2.72
CA GLU A 389 -9.38 -10.57 -3.62
C GLU A 389 -9.46 -11.38 -4.91
N GLY A 390 -8.32 -11.70 -5.52
CA GLY A 390 -8.27 -12.53 -6.73
C GLY A 390 -8.96 -13.88 -6.53
N ILE A 391 -8.71 -14.53 -5.39
CA ILE A 391 -9.35 -15.80 -5.03
C ILE A 391 -10.86 -15.61 -4.78
N LEU A 392 -11.26 -14.56 -4.05
CA LEU A 392 -12.67 -14.23 -3.82
C LEU A 392 -13.43 -13.99 -5.13
N LEU A 393 -12.83 -13.25 -6.06
CA LEU A 393 -13.39 -13.00 -7.38
C LEU A 393 -13.52 -14.31 -8.18
N ALA A 394 -12.49 -15.14 -8.19
CA ALA A 394 -12.54 -16.46 -8.84
C ALA A 394 -13.68 -17.32 -8.28
N GLN A 395 -13.88 -17.34 -6.97
CA GLN A 395 -15.01 -18.04 -6.33
C GLN A 395 -16.37 -17.44 -6.71
N ARG A 396 -16.52 -16.12 -6.61
CA ARG A 396 -17.79 -15.40 -6.89
C ARG A 396 -18.23 -15.56 -8.33
N PHE A 397 -17.27 -15.53 -9.26
CA PHE A 397 -17.51 -15.63 -10.70
C PHE A 397 -17.36 -17.05 -11.25
N LYS A 398 -16.98 -18.03 -10.42
CA LYS A 398 -16.76 -19.44 -10.80
C LYS A 398 -15.79 -19.59 -11.98
N LEU A 399 -14.67 -18.86 -11.91
CA LEU A 399 -13.62 -18.86 -12.93
C LEU A 399 -12.78 -20.15 -12.92
#